data_AF-A0A2V9S5E4-F1
#
_entry.id   AF-A0A2V9S5E4-F1
#
_cell.length_a   1.000
_cell.length_b   1.000
_cell.length_c   1.000
_cell.angle_alpha   90.00
_cell.angle_beta   90.00
_cell.angle_gamma   90.00
#
_symmetry.space_group_name_H-M   'P 1'
#
loop_
_entity.id
_entity.type
_entity.pdbx_description
1 polymer ?
#
loop_
_entity_poly.entity_id
_entity_poly.type
_entity_poly.pdbx_seq_one_letter_code
_entity_poly.pdbx_strand_id
1 'polypeptide(L)'
;MPSTHKKVVVRKVDRDSINGYVAPAHFVREGKLELLNTAGNVVAIDLRDIKGVYFVREFGDSESLSRKTFTSRPRTEGLWVRLKFKDNEILEGMMPNDLNQASPEGFLINPPDLRSNTQRIFVPRSALESLTVLAVIGATRRRRRGMPTDTRQVPMFGE
;
A
#
# COMPACT_ATOMS: atom_id res chain seq x y z
N MET A 1 4.96 19.93 -17.32
CA MET A 1 4.20 18.68 -17.13
C MET A 1 4.73 18.00 -15.89
N PRO A 2 3.92 17.74 -14.85
CA PRO A 2 4.43 17.07 -13.66
C PRO A 2 4.89 15.66 -14.05
N SER A 3 6.12 15.30 -13.65
CA SER A 3 6.69 13.98 -13.92
C SER A 3 5.72 12.89 -13.46
N THR A 4 5.20 12.08 -14.40
CA THR A 4 4.27 10.99 -14.13
C THR A 4 4.92 9.88 -13.30
N HIS A 5 6.26 9.81 -13.29
CA HIS A 5 6.99 8.73 -12.66
C HIS A 5 7.21 8.97 -11.16
N LYS A 6 7.07 7.91 -10.37
CA LYS A 6 7.33 7.91 -8.93
C LYS A 6 8.67 7.24 -8.65
N LYS A 7 9.43 7.83 -7.73
CA LYS A 7 10.67 7.23 -7.21
C LYS A 7 10.34 5.97 -6.43
N VAL A 8 11.04 4.89 -6.72
CA VAL A 8 10.93 3.64 -6.00
C VAL A 8 12.29 3.03 -5.71
N VAL A 9 12.34 2.31 -4.59
CA VAL A 9 13.40 1.36 -4.28
C VAL A 9 12.79 -0.02 -4.41
N VAL A 10 13.28 -0.82 -5.35
CA VAL A 10 12.86 -2.21 -5.53
C VAL A 10 13.79 -3.07 -4.72
N ARG A 11 13.25 -3.78 -3.72
CA ARG A 11 14.01 -4.78 -2.97
C ARG A 11 13.72 -6.16 -3.52
N LYS A 12 14.77 -6.88 -3.83
CA LYS A 12 14.72 -8.26 -4.28
C LYS A 12 14.73 -9.23 -3.12
N VAL A 13 14.43 -10.49 -3.42
CA VAL A 13 14.46 -11.61 -2.46
C VAL A 13 15.90 -11.95 -2.04
N ASP A 14 16.87 -11.76 -2.93
CA ASP A 14 18.31 -11.97 -2.70
C ASP A 14 18.98 -10.87 -1.84
N ARG A 15 18.20 -9.89 -1.36
CA ARG A 15 18.62 -8.71 -0.59
C ARG A 15 19.28 -7.59 -1.40
N ASP A 16 19.38 -7.72 -2.72
CA ASP A 16 19.78 -6.61 -3.56
C ASP A 16 18.64 -5.59 -3.70
N SER A 17 19.04 -4.35 -3.98
CA SER A 17 18.11 -3.25 -4.22
C SER A 17 18.43 -2.51 -5.51
N ILE A 18 17.37 -1.98 -6.14
CA ILE A 18 17.48 -1.19 -7.36
C ILE A 18 16.65 0.07 -7.20
N ASN A 19 17.32 1.22 -7.34
CA ASN A 19 16.69 2.52 -7.36
C ASN A 19 16.22 2.88 -8.77
N GLY A 20 15.02 3.45 -8.87
CA GLY A 20 14.51 3.91 -10.15
C GLY A 20 13.15 4.56 -10.05
N TYR A 21 12.47 4.56 -11.18
CA TYR A 21 11.26 5.31 -11.42
C TYR A 21 10.22 4.41 -12.09
N VAL A 22 8.97 4.47 -11.63
CA VAL A 22 7.86 3.69 -12.20
C VAL A 22 6.68 4.57 -12.55
N ALA A 23 5.93 4.18 -13.58
CA ALA A 23 4.64 4.80 -13.89
C ALA A 23 3.56 4.21 -12.95
N PRO A 24 2.97 4.99 -12.03
CA PRO A 24 2.13 4.45 -10.95
C PRO A 24 0.83 3.79 -11.42
N ALA A 25 0.35 4.07 -12.63
CA ALA A 25 -0.85 3.43 -13.18
C ALA A 25 -0.60 2.02 -13.73
N HIS A 26 0.59 1.74 -14.27
CA HIS A 26 0.88 0.52 -15.03
C HIS A 26 2.34 0.07 -14.88
N PHE A 27 2.81 -0.08 -13.64
CA PHE A 27 4.19 -0.51 -13.38
C PHE A 27 4.38 -2.03 -13.39
N VAL A 28 3.30 -2.80 -13.30
CA VAL A 28 3.33 -4.27 -13.42
C VAL A 28 2.67 -4.69 -14.73
N ARG A 29 3.40 -5.48 -15.54
CA ARG A 29 2.92 -6.03 -16.81
C ARG A 29 3.42 -7.45 -16.96
N GLU A 30 2.52 -8.37 -17.30
CA GLU A 30 2.85 -9.78 -17.59
C GLU A 30 3.69 -10.45 -16.48
N GLY A 31 3.39 -10.15 -15.21
CA GLY A 31 4.11 -10.69 -14.06
C GLY A 31 5.51 -10.11 -13.83
N LYS A 32 5.85 -9.00 -14.50
CA LYS A 32 7.11 -8.27 -14.34
C LYS A 32 6.87 -6.83 -13.92
N LEU A 33 7.79 -6.29 -13.14
CA LEU A 33 7.89 -4.88 -12.81
C LEU A 33 8.72 -4.16 -13.87
N GLU A 34 8.14 -3.16 -14.53
CA GLU A 34 8.87 -2.25 -15.41
C GLU A 34 9.40 -1.06 -14.59
N LEU A 35 10.72 -0.87 -14.62
CA LEU A 35 11.45 0.15 -13.86
C LEU A 35 12.39 0.92 -14.77
N LEU A 36 12.30 2.24 -14.79
CA LEU A 36 13.34 3.10 -15.35
C LEU A 36 14.42 3.31 -14.28
N ASN A 37 15.60 2.71 -14.46
CA ASN A 37 16.68 2.84 -13.47
C ASN A 37 17.34 4.23 -13.51
N THR A 38 18.20 4.52 -12.54
CA THR A 38 18.93 5.79 -12.45
C THR A 38 19.96 6.02 -13.57
N ALA A 39 20.33 4.96 -14.30
CA ALA A 39 21.20 5.05 -15.48
C ALA A 39 20.42 5.37 -16.78
N GLY A 40 19.09 5.51 -16.73
CA GLY A 40 18.25 5.83 -17.87
C GLY A 40 17.79 4.62 -18.70
N ASN A 41 18.00 3.40 -18.22
CA ASN A 41 17.58 2.17 -18.89
C ASN A 41 16.26 1.66 -18.31
N VAL A 42 15.39 1.15 -19.19
CA VAL A 42 14.18 0.41 -18.77
C VAL A 42 14.56 -1.04 -18.49
N VAL A 43 14.29 -1.48 -17.27
CA VAL A 43 14.55 -2.83 -16.76
C VAL A 43 13.23 -3.49 -16.41
N ALA A 44 13.06 -4.74 -16.81
CA ALA A 44 11.94 -5.58 -16.40
C ALA A 44 12.42 -6.63 -15.39
N ILE A 45 11.80 -6.70 -14.22
CA ILE A 45 12.18 -7.63 -13.14
C ILE A 45 10.99 -8.55 -12.84
N ASP A 46 11.20 -9.86 -12.74
CA ASP A 46 10.12 -10.80 -12.40
C ASP A 46 9.59 -10.53 -10.98
N LEU A 47 8.27 -10.53 -10.80
CA LEU A 47 7.66 -10.35 -9.49
C LEU A 47 8.04 -11.44 -8.48
N ARG A 48 8.47 -12.62 -8.95
CA ARG A 48 8.96 -13.71 -8.10
C ARG A 48 10.29 -13.36 -7.43
N ASP A 49 11.09 -12.50 -8.05
CA ASP A 49 12.39 -12.07 -7.55
C ASP A 49 12.29 -10.80 -6.69
N ILE A 50 11.11 -10.20 -6.61
CA ILE A 50 10.85 -8.97 -5.85
C ILE A 50 10.23 -9.30 -4.50
N LYS A 51 10.87 -8.81 -3.43
CA LYS A 51 10.29 -8.81 -2.09
C LYS A 51 9.28 -7.68 -1.91
N GLY A 52 9.62 -6.47 -2.37
CA GLY A 52 8.73 -5.32 -2.28
C GLY A 52 9.23 -4.12 -3.06
N VAL A 53 8.31 -3.28 -3.52
CA VAL A 53 8.58 -2.02 -4.22
C VAL A 53 8.18 -0.87 -3.31
N TYR A 54 9.16 -0.09 -2.86
CA TYR A 54 8.99 0.95 -1.87
C TYR A 54 8.93 2.29 -2.57
N PHE A 55 7.77 2.94 -2.57
CA PHE A 55 7.59 4.28 -3.08
C PHE A 55 8.16 5.27 -2.07
N VAL A 56 9.25 5.92 -2.45
CA VAL A 56 10.03 6.79 -1.55
C VAL A 56 9.86 8.25 -1.91
N ARG A 57 10.13 9.15 -0.96
CA ARG A 57 10.34 10.57 -1.28
C ARG A 57 11.66 10.68 -2.05
N GLU A 58 12.77 10.33 -1.41
CA GLU A 58 14.10 10.46 -2.01
C GLU A 58 14.88 9.14 -1.98
N PHE A 59 15.87 9.00 -2.86
CA PHE A 59 16.85 7.93 -2.76
C PHE A 59 17.83 8.26 -1.63
N GLY A 60 18.13 7.29 -0.76
CA GLY A 60 19.04 7.47 0.36
C GLY A 60 19.38 6.13 1.02
N ASP A 61 20.37 6.16 1.92
CA ASP A 61 21.07 4.96 2.41
C ASP A 61 20.27 4.12 3.42
N SER A 62 19.26 4.69 4.10
CA SER A 62 18.46 3.93 5.07
C SER A 62 17.27 3.26 4.38
N GLU A 63 17.51 2.12 3.74
CA GLU A 63 16.45 1.38 3.06
C GLU A 63 15.50 0.65 4.04
N SER A 64 15.89 0.48 5.30
CA SER A 64 15.05 -0.19 6.29
C SER A 64 13.93 0.71 6.78
N LEU A 65 12.70 0.19 6.73
CA LEU A 65 11.57 0.81 7.42
C LEU A 65 11.90 1.03 8.90
N SER A 66 11.82 2.29 9.34
CA SER A 66 11.98 2.71 10.74
C SER A 66 11.03 1.96 11.68
N ARG A 67 9.81 1.71 11.19
CA ARG A 67 8.77 1.00 11.92
C ARG A 67 8.07 0.02 10.98
N LYS A 68 8.01 -1.24 11.42
CA LYS A 68 7.37 -2.32 10.67
C LYS A 68 6.01 -2.74 11.24
N THR A 69 5.67 -2.35 12.47
CA THR A 69 4.38 -2.68 13.11
C THR A 69 3.73 -1.45 13.72
N PHE A 70 2.42 -1.45 13.90
CA PHE A 70 1.77 -0.37 14.62
C PHE A 70 1.93 -0.55 16.13
N THR A 71 2.26 0.54 16.83
CA THR A 71 2.31 0.55 18.31
C THR A 71 0.93 0.72 18.94
N SER A 72 -0.06 1.18 18.16
CA SER A 72 -1.43 1.38 18.59
C SER A 72 -2.37 1.26 17.38
N ARG A 73 -3.66 1.07 17.63
CA ARG A 73 -4.66 0.93 16.56
C ARG A 73 -4.60 2.12 15.57
N PRO A 74 -4.44 1.87 14.25
CA PRO A 74 -4.45 2.91 13.24
C PRO A 74 -5.76 3.71 13.22
N ARG A 75 -5.67 5.01 12.90
CA ARG A 75 -6.82 5.91 12.78
C ARG A 75 -7.30 6.11 11.34
N THR A 76 -6.44 5.81 10.36
CA THR A 76 -6.78 5.90 8.95
C THR A 76 -7.76 4.80 8.57
N GLU A 77 -8.77 5.14 7.79
CA GLU A 77 -9.77 4.17 7.33
C GLU A 77 -9.13 3.13 6.39
N GLY A 78 -9.64 1.90 6.45
CA GLY A 78 -9.18 0.78 5.65
C GLY A 78 -9.00 -0.50 6.46
N LEU A 79 -8.29 -1.45 5.88
CA LEU A 79 -7.92 -2.71 6.50
C LEU A 79 -6.55 -2.57 7.15
N TRP A 80 -6.48 -2.82 8.46
CA TRP A 80 -5.20 -3.02 9.13
C TRP A 80 -4.79 -4.47 8.91
N VAL A 81 -3.69 -4.66 8.18
CA VAL A 81 -3.19 -5.97 7.79
C VAL A 81 -1.80 -6.24 8.36
N ARG A 82 -1.52 -7.51 8.61
CA ARG A 82 -0.19 -8.06 8.89
C ARG A 82 0.22 -8.93 7.71
N LEU A 83 1.37 -8.63 7.15
CA LEU A 83 2.03 -9.35 6.09
C LEU A 83 3.19 -10.16 6.69
N LYS A 84 3.18 -11.47 6.48
CA LYS A 84 4.30 -12.35 6.79
C LYS A 84 5.00 -12.70 5.47
N PHE A 85 6.25 -12.29 5.32
CA PHE A 85 7.07 -12.60 4.15
C PHE A 85 7.65 -14.00 4.26
N LYS A 86 8.02 -14.60 3.13
CA LYS A 86 8.64 -15.93 3.07
C LYS A 86 9.98 -16.03 3.80
N ASP A 87 10.64 -14.90 4.05
CA ASP A 87 11.86 -14.83 4.85
C ASP A 87 11.60 -14.57 6.34
N ASN A 88 10.37 -14.82 6.80
CA ASN A 88 9.88 -14.60 8.17
C ASN A 88 9.87 -13.14 8.63
N GLU A 89 10.11 -12.17 7.75
CA GLU A 89 9.89 -10.77 8.09
C GLU A 89 8.39 -10.48 8.26
N ILE A 90 8.06 -9.60 9.23
CA ILE A 90 6.70 -9.15 9.46
C ILE A 90 6.62 -7.65 9.18
N LEU A 91 5.59 -7.26 8.43
CA LEU A 91 5.20 -5.88 8.19
C LEU A 91 3.71 -5.73 8.45
N GLU A 92 3.32 -4.71 9.18
CA GLU A 92 1.94 -4.26 9.24
C GLU A 92 1.77 -3.00 8.41
N GLY A 93 0.58 -2.80 7.91
CA GLY A 93 0.23 -1.59 7.20
C GLY A 93 -1.27 -1.43 7.03
N MET A 94 -1.65 -0.28 6.50
CA MET A 94 -3.03 0.00 6.11
C MET A 94 -3.21 -0.27 4.62
N MET A 95 -4.29 -0.99 4.28
CA MET A 95 -4.70 -1.23 2.90
C MET A 95 -6.11 -0.66 2.67
N PRO A 96 -6.40 -0.03 1.53
CA PRO A 96 -7.77 0.38 1.19
C PRO A 96 -8.73 -0.80 1.25
N ASN A 97 -9.93 -0.60 1.81
CA ASN A 97 -11.00 -1.60 1.75
C ASN A 97 -11.81 -1.45 0.46
N ASP A 98 -11.15 -1.59 -0.68
CA ASP A 98 -11.71 -1.41 -2.01
C ASP A 98 -11.27 -2.56 -2.92
N LEU A 99 -12.22 -3.38 -3.35
CA LEU A 99 -11.97 -4.54 -4.19
C LEU A 99 -11.44 -4.16 -5.58
N ASN A 100 -11.73 -2.94 -6.08
CA ASN A 100 -11.19 -2.47 -7.36
C ASN A 100 -9.68 -2.21 -7.29
N GLN A 101 -9.14 -2.00 -6.09
CA GLN A 101 -7.71 -1.81 -5.87
C GLN A 101 -7.00 -3.12 -5.50
N ALA A 102 -7.74 -4.22 -5.37
CA ALA A 102 -7.17 -5.54 -5.14
C ALA A 102 -6.67 -6.11 -6.47
N SER A 103 -5.37 -5.91 -6.74
CA SER A 103 -4.73 -6.49 -7.92
C SER A 103 -4.38 -7.97 -7.68
N PRO A 104 -4.46 -8.83 -8.72
CA PRO A 104 -4.05 -10.22 -8.62
C PRO A 104 -2.53 -10.37 -8.41
N GLU A 105 -1.74 -9.39 -8.85
CA GLU A 105 -0.28 -9.41 -8.79
C GLU A 105 0.27 -9.09 -7.39
N GLY A 106 -0.43 -8.26 -6.61
CA GLY A 106 0.06 -7.85 -5.29
C GLY A 106 -0.86 -6.91 -4.53
N PHE A 107 -0.33 -6.35 -3.45
CA PHE A 107 -1.05 -5.45 -2.54
C PHE A 107 -0.33 -4.13 -2.39
N LEU A 108 -1.09 -3.04 -2.35
CA LEU A 108 -0.57 -1.71 -2.03
C LEU A 108 -0.82 -1.38 -0.56
N ILE A 109 0.27 -1.24 0.19
CA ILE A 109 0.29 -1.08 1.63
C ILE A 109 0.80 0.32 2.00
N ASN A 110 0.11 0.98 2.91
CA ASN A 110 0.58 2.21 3.55
C ASN A 110 1.33 1.82 4.84
N PRO A 111 2.62 2.18 4.98
CA PRO A 111 3.42 1.81 6.14
C PRO A 111 2.94 2.53 7.42
N PRO A 112 3.30 2.02 8.61
CA PRO A 112 2.84 2.55 9.89
C PRO A 112 3.47 3.88 10.28
N ASP A 113 4.58 4.27 9.65
CA ASP A 113 5.24 5.55 9.86
C ASP A 113 5.04 6.49 8.66
N LEU A 114 4.07 7.40 8.78
CA LEU A 114 3.73 8.38 7.73
C LEU A 114 4.83 9.45 7.52
N ARG A 115 5.74 9.62 8.49
CA ARG A 115 6.87 10.56 8.39
C ARG A 115 8.09 9.92 7.75
N SER A 116 8.11 8.59 7.62
CA SER A 116 9.18 7.84 6.96
C SER A 116 9.35 8.26 5.50
N ASN A 117 10.54 8.07 4.95
CA ASN A 117 10.82 8.22 3.53
C ASN A 117 9.89 7.35 2.66
N THR A 118 9.52 6.16 3.15
CA THR A 118 8.60 5.26 2.44
C THR A 118 7.16 5.76 2.59
N GLN A 119 6.54 6.12 1.47
CA GLN A 119 5.17 6.63 1.41
C GLN A 119 4.16 5.50 1.17
N ARG A 120 4.53 4.50 0.36
CA ARG A 120 3.68 3.36 0.01
C ARG A 120 4.57 2.17 -0.36
N ILE A 121 4.05 0.97 -0.24
CA ILE A 121 4.77 -0.27 -0.56
C ILE A 121 3.86 -1.12 -1.43
N PHE A 122 4.32 -1.49 -2.62
CA PHE A 122 3.69 -2.58 -3.36
C PHE A 122 4.38 -3.89 -2.98
N VAL A 123 3.60 -4.87 -2.57
CA VAL A 123 4.08 -6.19 -2.14
C VAL A 123 3.51 -7.25 -3.08
N PRO A 124 4.35 -7.92 -3.89
CA PRO A 124 3.91 -9.03 -4.73
C PRO A 124 3.35 -10.17 -3.90
N ARG A 125 2.30 -10.85 -4.39
CA ARG A 125 1.75 -12.03 -3.69
C ARG A 125 2.78 -13.16 -3.56
N SER A 126 3.66 -13.28 -4.55
CA SER A 126 4.78 -14.23 -4.58
C SER A 126 5.75 -14.07 -3.42
N ALA A 127 5.88 -12.87 -2.84
CA ALA A 127 6.79 -12.58 -1.74
C ALA A 127 6.22 -12.96 -0.36
N LEU A 128 4.91 -13.19 -0.27
CA LEU A 128 4.20 -13.44 0.98
C LEU A 128 4.08 -14.93 1.28
N GLU A 129 4.22 -15.26 2.55
CA GLU A 129 3.78 -16.54 3.11
C GLU A 129 2.30 -16.44 3.50
N SER A 130 1.90 -15.34 4.15
CA SER A 130 0.51 -15.10 4.51
C SER A 130 0.19 -13.61 4.66
N LEU A 131 -1.10 -13.28 4.50
CA LEU A 131 -1.66 -11.97 4.79
C LEU A 131 -2.85 -12.15 5.75
N THR A 132 -2.80 -11.48 6.88
CA THR A 132 -3.84 -11.56 7.92
C THR A 132 -4.46 -10.18 8.13
N VAL A 133 -5.78 -10.09 8.06
CA VAL A 133 -6.51 -8.86 8.43
C VAL A 133 -6.63 -8.84 9.96
N LEU A 134 -6.01 -7.85 10.60
CA LEU A 134 -6.06 -7.67 12.05
C LEU A 134 -7.33 -6.94 12.49
N ALA A 135 -7.74 -5.91 11.74
CA ALA A 135 -8.96 -5.17 12.01
C ALA A 135 -9.45 -4.41 10.78
N VAL A 136 -10.76 -4.18 10.71
CA VAL A 136 -11.37 -3.18 9.82
C VAL A 136 -11.42 -1.85 10.58
N ILE A 137 -10.77 -0.83 10.04
CA ILE A 137 -10.84 0.55 10.52
C ILE A 137 -11.85 1.27 9.64
N GLY A 138 -13.11 1.29 10.08
CA GLY A 138 -14.15 2.04 9.38
C GLY A 138 -14.07 3.53 9.73
N ALA A 139 -14.62 4.37 8.85
CA ALA A 139 -15.04 5.70 9.23
C ALA A 139 -15.82 5.60 10.53
N THR A 140 -15.42 6.33 11.56
CA THR A 140 -16.36 6.62 12.65
C THR A 140 -17.56 7.28 11.98
N ARG A 141 -18.65 6.53 11.75
CA ARG A 141 -19.98 7.12 11.55
C ARG A 141 -20.18 7.97 12.80
N ARG A 142 -19.82 9.26 12.73
CA ARG A 142 -20.44 10.24 13.60
C ARG A 142 -21.92 10.05 13.31
N ARG A 143 -22.63 9.33 14.18
CA ARG A 143 -24.07 9.50 14.30
C ARG A 143 -24.24 11.01 14.34
N ARG A 144 -24.86 11.59 13.32
CA ARG A 144 -25.31 12.99 13.35
C ARG A 144 -26.30 13.05 14.52
N ARG A 145 -25.80 13.16 15.75
CA ARG A 145 -26.59 13.53 16.92
C ARG A 145 -27.01 14.97 16.63
N GLY A 146 -28.27 15.14 16.24
CA GLY A 146 -28.84 16.45 15.97
C GLY A 146 -29.02 16.81 14.49
N MET A 147 -29.20 15.87 13.55
CA MET A 147 -30.00 16.27 12.38
C MET A 147 -31.45 16.44 12.84
N PRO A 148 -32.05 17.64 12.73
CA PRO A 148 -33.48 17.79 12.95
C PRO A 148 -34.19 16.82 12.01
N THR A 149 -35.16 16.06 12.54
CA THR A 149 -36.16 15.40 11.70
C THR A 149 -36.74 16.46 10.78
N ASP A 150 -36.64 16.28 9.46
CA ASP A 150 -37.23 17.22 8.51
C ASP A 150 -38.75 17.12 8.63
N THR A 151 -39.34 18.01 9.41
CA THR A 151 -40.78 18.06 9.72
C THR A 151 -41.63 18.39 8.49
N ARG A 152 -41.00 18.68 7.35
CA ARG A 152 -41.68 18.88 6.06
C ARG A 152 -41.97 17.58 5.32
N GLN A 153 -41.43 16.45 5.78
CA GLN A 153 -41.71 15.16 5.16
C GLN A 153 -42.97 14.55 5.78
N VAL A 154 -44.08 14.63 5.05
CA VAL A 154 -45.34 13.99 5.43
C VAL A 154 -45.19 12.47 5.26
N PRO A 155 -45.46 11.65 6.29
CA PRO A 155 -45.43 10.19 6.14
C PRO A 155 -46.50 9.78 5.13
N MET A 156 -46.08 9.16 4.03
CA MET A 156 -46.97 8.86 2.90
C MET A 156 -47.88 7.65 3.13
N PHE A 157 -47.69 6.90 4.22
CA PHE A 157 -48.51 5.74 4.55
C PHE A 157 -48.64 5.61 6.08
N GLY A 158 -49.89 5.69 6.57
CA GLY A 158 -50.32 5.12 7.84
C GLY A 158 -51.08 3.81 7.56
N GLU A 159 -51.16 2.94 8.57
CA GLU A 159 -51.94 1.69 8.54
C GLU A 159 -53.36 1.86 7.98
#